data_AF-A0A816RJ38-F1
#
_entry.id   AF-A0A816RJ38-F1
#
_cell.length_a   1.000
_cell.length_b   1.000
_cell.length_c   1.000
_cell.angle_alpha   90.00
_cell.angle_beta   90.00
_cell.angle_gamma   90.00
#
_symmetry.space_group_name_H-M   'P 1'
#
loop_
_entity.id
_entity.type
_entity.pdbx_description
1 polymer ?
#
loop_
_entity_poly.entity_id
_entity_poly.type
_entity_poly.pdbx_seq_one_letter_code
_entity_poly.pdbx_strand_id
1 'polypeptide(L)'
;MGLLIDIQADIDVMKETGVDAYRFSVAWSRIIPRGKASRGVNEEGIGYYSNLINGLVSKGIKPFVTLFHWDLPQTLQDEYEGFLDHQIIEDFKSYAEICFQRFGDRVKNWITINQPYTIPTRGYATGTDAPGRCSAWLNKNCYAGDSATEPYIVAHHVLLAHATVVNLYRQKYQLIQAGEIGITMITRWFLPYNNSDENLKAVERAKEFFHGWFMDPLTKGHYPLIMKQILKERLPRFTAIEALLVKGSYDFIGVKKKKKKILLESTIT
;
A
#
# COMPACT_ATOMS: atom_id res chain seq x y z
N MET A 1 8.88 28.80 -10.47
CA MET A 1 10.07 29.22 -9.70
C MET A 1 9.86 29.13 -8.19
N GLY A 2 8.69 29.49 -7.63
CA GLY A 2 8.41 29.41 -6.19
C GLY A 2 8.43 28.00 -5.56
N LEU A 3 7.87 26.98 -6.22
CA LEU A 3 7.84 25.59 -5.69
C LEU A 3 9.23 24.94 -5.56
N LEU A 4 10.22 25.37 -6.34
CA LEU A 4 11.58 24.82 -6.27
C LEU A 4 12.39 25.40 -5.10
N ILE A 5 12.09 26.64 -4.70
CA ILE A 5 12.74 27.32 -3.57
C ILE A 5 12.31 26.67 -2.26
N ASP A 6 11.03 26.30 -2.15
CA ASP A 6 10.45 25.69 -0.95
C ASP A 6 11.02 24.28 -0.67
N ILE A 7 11.19 23.46 -1.72
CA ILE A 7 11.77 22.11 -1.58
C ILE A 7 13.21 22.14 -1.07
N GLN A 8 14.01 23.11 -1.52
CA GLN A 8 15.41 23.19 -1.07
C GLN A 8 15.51 23.65 0.39
N ALA A 9 14.64 24.57 0.81
CA ALA A 9 14.55 24.97 2.21
C ALA A 9 14.21 23.78 3.12
N ASP A 10 13.24 22.95 2.73
CA ASP A 10 12.90 21.72 3.47
C ASP A 10 14.09 20.76 3.56
N ILE A 11 14.84 20.58 2.47
CA ILE A 11 16.01 19.69 2.42
C ILE A 11 17.16 20.22 3.28
N ASP A 12 17.37 21.54 3.29
CA ASP A 12 18.39 22.17 4.14
C ASP A 12 18.06 21.98 5.62
N VAL A 13 16.80 22.20 6.01
CA VAL A 13 16.33 21.92 7.38
C VAL A 13 16.51 20.43 7.72
N MET A 14 16.18 19.51 6.82
CA MET A 14 16.42 18.08 7.04
C MET A 14 17.91 17.80 7.29
N LYS A 15 18.81 18.40 6.51
CA LYS A 15 20.25 18.20 6.71
C LYS A 15 20.72 18.75 8.05
N GLU A 16 20.24 19.93 8.45
CA GLU A 16 20.55 20.53 9.75
C GLU A 16 20.07 19.69 10.93
N THR A 17 18.92 19.02 10.79
CA THR A 17 18.41 18.08 11.81
C THR A 17 19.18 16.74 11.87
N GLY A 18 20.09 16.50 10.93
CA GLY A 18 20.94 15.31 10.91
C GLY A 18 20.25 14.02 10.48
N VAL A 19 19.17 14.09 9.68
CA VAL A 19 18.51 12.87 9.18
C VAL A 19 19.32 12.18 8.07
N ASP A 20 19.41 10.85 8.14
CA ASP A 20 20.10 10.03 7.14
C ASP A 20 19.21 9.62 5.96
N ALA A 21 17.89 9.68 6.14
CA ALA A 21 16.91 9.21 5.18
C ALA A 21 15.64 10.05 5.23
N TYR A 22 15.00 10.21 4.06
CA TYR A 22 13.71 10.87 3.95
C TYR A 22 12.73 10.00 3.17
N ARG A 23 11.58 9.73 3.79
CA ARG A 23 10.50 8.96 3.18
C ARG A 23 9.43 9.91 2.65
N PHE A 24 9.16 9.83 1.35
CA PHE A 24 8.07 10.54 0.68
C PHE A 24 7.31 9.62 -0.28
N SER A 25 6.22 10.11 -0.87
CA SER A 25 5.49 9.38 -1.91
C SER A 25 5.49 10.13 -3.24
N VAL A 26 5.53 9.37 -4.33
CA VAL A 26 5.29 9.88 -5.68
C VAL A 26 3.79 9.81 -5.92
N ALA A 27 3.19 10.93 -6.32
CA ALA A 27 1.77 10.99 -6.55
C ALA A 27 1.43 10.41 -7.93
N TRP A 28 0.64 9.32 -7.98
CA TRP A 28 0.33 8.66 -9.26
C TRP A 28 -0.34 9.64 -10.22
N SER A 29 -1.35 10.37 -9.74
CA SER A 29 -2.04 11.40 -10.53
C SER A 29 -1.14 12.55 -11.01
N ARG A 30 0.03 12.77 -10.39
CA ARG A 30 1.00 13.76 -10.86
C ARG A 30 1.87 13.24 -11.99
N ILE A 31 2.22 11.94 -11.98
CA ILE A 31 3.04 11.30 -13.03
C ILE A 31 2.18 10.91 -14.23
N ILE A 32 0.98 10.36 -13.98
CA ILE A 32 0.04 9.89 -15.01
C ILE A 32 -1.35 10.47 -14.68
N PRO A 33 -1.63 11.73 -15.05
CA PRO A 33 -2.89 12.39 -14.71
C PRO A 33 -4.14 11.64 -15.20
N ARG A 34 -4.01 10.91 -16.32
CA ARG A 34 -5.08 10.13 -16.94
C ARG A 34 -5.07 8.65 -16.52
N GLY A 35 -4.38 8.32 -15.42
CA GLY A 35 -4.34 7.00 -14.79
C GLY A 35 -3.48 5.98 -15.53
N LYS A 36 -3.81 5.72 -16.80
CA LYS A 36 -3.14 4.71 -17.64
C LYS A 36 -1.92 5.28 -18.36
N ALA A 37 -0.79 4.58 -18.29
CA ALA A 37 0.47 5.00 -18.91
C ALA A 37 0.36 5.27 -20.43
N SER A 38 -0.46 4.48 -21.13
CA SER A 38 -0.74 4.64 -22.56
C SER A 38 -1.38 5.98 -22.94
N ARG A 39 -1.93 6.72 -21.96
CA ARG A 39 -2.58 8.03 -22.16
C ARG A 39 -1.63 9.21 -21.95
N GLY A 40 -0.33 8.94 -21.78
CA GLY A 40 0.72 9.93 -21.64
C GLY A 40 1.18 10.14 -20.20
N VAL A 41 2.43 10.54 -20.06
CA VAL A 41 3.08 10.90 -18.79
C VAL A 41 3.21 12.41 -18.69
N ASN A 42 3.18 12.93 -17.47
CA ASN A 42 3.41 14.34 -17.19
C ASN A 42 4.89 14.58 -16.86
N GLU A 43 5.64 15.07 -17.84
CA GLU A 43 7.08 15.34 -17.73
C GLU A 43 7.43 16.39 -16.66
N GLU A 44 6.56 17.39 -16.44
CA GLU A 44 6.77 18.37 -15.36
C GLU A 44 6.66 17.72 -13.98
N GLY A 45 5.70 16.79 -13.82
CA GLY A 45 5.55 15.99 -12.61
C GLY A 45 6.78 15.14 -12.33
N ILE A 46 7.36 14.56 -13.37
CA ILE A 46 8.61 13.80 -13.25
C ILE A 46 9.80 14.72 -12.91
N GLY A 47 9.87 15.90 -13.54
CA GLY A 47 10.87 16.92 -13.23
C GLY A 47 10.86 17.35 -11.77
N TYR A 48 9.67 17.54 -11.20
CA TYR A 48 9.49 17.85 -9.77
C TYR A 48 10.15 16.80 -8.86
N TYR A 49 9.82 15.52 -9.03
CA TYR A 49 10.37 14.46 -8.18
C TYR A 49 11.86 14.23 -8.44
N SER A 50 12.30 14.36 -9.69
CA SER A 50 13.72 14.30 -10.03
C SER A 50 14.53 15.38 -9.29
N ASN A 51 14.02 16.61 -9.22
CA ASN A 51 14.67 17.71 -8.50
C ASN A 51 14.69 17.47 -6.99
N LEU A 52 13.59 16.98 -6.40
CA LEU A 52 13.55 16.57 -4.99
C LEU A 52 14.59 15.48 -4.69
N ILE A 53 14.64 14.42 -5.50
CA ILE A 53 15.58 13.32 -5.34
C ILE A 53 17.03 13.82 -5.46
N ASN A 54 17.32 14.66 -6.45
CA ASN A 54 18.64 15.27 -6.62
C ASN A 54 19.04 16.10 -5.41
N GLY A 55 18.12 16.91 -4.87
CA GLY A 55 18.37 17.69 -3.66
C GLY A 55 18.73 16.80 -2.47
N LEU A 56 17.92 15.76 -2.19
CA LEU A 56 18.17 14.81 -1.11
C LEU A 56 19.52 14.11 -1.25
N VAL A 57 19.81 13.56 -2.44
CA VAL A 57 21.05 12.83 -2.72
C VAL A 57 22.27 13.75 -2.60
N SER A 58 22.19 14.99 -3.08
CA SER A 58 23.30 15.95 -2.98
C SER A 58 23.67 16.32 -1.53
N LYS A 59 22.72 16.16 -0.59
CA LYS A 59 22.94 16.36 0.86
C LYS A 59 23.24 15.05 1.60
N GLY A 60 23.36 13.93 0.88
CA GLY A 60 23.60 12.60 1.42
C GLY A 60 22.40 11.97 2.13
N ILE A 61 21.18 12.47 1.89
CA ILE A 61 19.95 11.95 2.49
C ILE A 61 19.39 10.85 1.57
N LYS A 62 19.19 9.64 2.12
CA LYS A 62 18.69 8.49 1.35
C LYS A 62 17.18 8.60 1.09
N PRO A 63 16.72 8.61 -0.18
CA PRO A 63 15.29 8.62 -0.47
C PRO A 63 14.68 7.24 -0.24
N PHE A 64 13.57 7.21 0.51
CA PHE A 64 12.66 6.07 0.64
C PHE A 64 11.35 6.41 -0.05
N VAL A 65 11.14 5.90 -1.26
CA VAL A 65 10.03 6.34 -2.10
C VAL A 65 8.86 5.38 -2.00
N THR A 66 7.71 5.89 -1.59
CA THR A 66 6.44 5.17 -1.62
C THR A 66 5.73 5.40 -2.95
N LEU A 67 5.45 4.33 -3.71
CA LEU A 67 4.78 4.41 -5.00
C LEU A 67 3.30 4.74 -4.85
N PHE A 68 2.62 4.16 -3.87
CA PHE A 68 1.20 4.42 -3.63
C PHE A 68 0.88 4.74 -2.17
N HIS A 69 0.30 5.91 -1.95
CA HIS A 69 -0.10 6.41 -0.64
C HIS A 69 -1.57 6.87 -0.63
N TRP A 70 -2.44 6.01 -1.17
CA TRP A 70 -3.90 6.20 -1.22
C TRP A 70 -4.37 7.32 -2.16
N ASP A 71 -3.54 7.67 -3.13
CA ASP A 71 -3.69 8.79 -4.05
C ASP A 71 -4.04 8.30 -5.47
N LEU A 72 -4.99 7.36 -5.55
CA LEU A 72 -5.39 6.75 -6.82
C LEU A 72 -5.93 7.83 -7.78
N PRO A 73 -5.51 7.85 -9.06
CA PRO A 73 -6.10 8.75 -10.05
C PRO A 73 -7.60 8.51 -10.15
N GLN A 74 -8.40 9.57 -9.97
CA GLN A 74 -9.87 9.49 -9.94
C GLN A 74 -10.44 8.79 -11.19
N THR A 75 -9.86 9.02 -12.36
CA THR A 75 -10.24 8.35 -13.62
C THR A 75 -10.24 6.82 -13.52
N LEU A 76 -9.36 6.20 -12.73
CA LEU A 76 -9.34 4.75 -12.55
C LEU A 76 -10.42 4.29 -11.57
N GLN A 77 -10.73 5.12 -10.57
CA GLN A 77 -11.88 4.89 -9.70
C GLN A 77 -13.20 5.00 -10.50
N ASP A 78 -13.31 5.98 -11.39
CA ASP A 78 -14.53 6.19 -12.19
C ASP A 78 -14.70 5.11 -13.28
N GLU A 79 -13.61 4.64 -13.89
CA GLU A 79 -13.66 3.66 -14.98
C GLU A 79 -14.00 2.24 -14.52
N TYR A 80 -13.50 1.83 -13.35
CA TYR A 80 -13.63 0.44 -12.89
C TYR A 80 -13.61 0.28 -11.36
N GLU A 81 -13.88 1.33 -10.59
CA GLU A 81 -13.89 1.30 -9.12
C GLU A 81 -12.52 1.02 -8.47
N GLY A 82 -11.43 1.31 -9.20
CA GLY A 82 -10.08 1.28 -8.68
C GLY A 82 -9.65 -0.11 -8.25
N PHE A 83 -9.25 -0.27 -6.98
CA PHE A 83 -8.79 -1.55 -6.45
C PHE A 83 -9.88 -2.62 -6.34
N LEU A 84 -11.14 -2.29 -6.63
CA LEU A 84 -12.22 -3.29 -6.67
C LEU A 84 -12.14 -4.17 -7.92
N ASP A 85 -11.47 -3.72 -8.99
CA ASP A 85 -11.33 -4.45 -10.25
C ASP A 85 -9.89 -4.90 -10.50
N HIS A 86 -9.72 -6.04 -11.16
CA HIS A 86 -8.42 -6.66 -11.44
C HIS A 86 -7.54 -5.80 -12.38
N GLN A 87 -8.13 -4.93 -13.21
CA GLN A 87 -7.40 -4.04 -14.13
C GLN A 87 -6.38 -3.15 -13.41
N ILE A 88 -6.62 -2.84 -12.12
CA ILE A 88 -5.71 -2.02 -11.31
C ILE A 88 -4.28 -2.59 -11.24
N ILE A 89 -4.12 -3.91 -11.37
CA ILE A 89 -2.84 -4.59 -11.22
C ILE A 89 -1.88 -4.17 -12.34
N GLU A 90 -2.34 -4.16 -13.59
CA GLU A 90 -1.51 -3.78 -14.74
C GLU A 90 -1.32 -2.26 -14.83
N ASP A 91 -2.35 -1.47 -14.48
CA ASP A 91 -2.26 -0.01 -14.42
C ASP A 91 -1.23 0.43 -13.36
N PHE A 92 -1.26 -0.19 -12.17
CA PHE A 92 -0.30 0.10 -11.10
C PHE A 92 1.12 -0.36 -11.46
N LYS A 93 1.26 -1.54 -12.09
CA LYS A 93 2.54 -2.03 -12.60
C LYS A 93 3.15 -1.08 -13.63
N SER A 94 2.35 -0.60 -14.59
CA SER A 94 2.80 0.35 -15.61
C SER A 94 3.27 1.67 -15.00
N TYR A 95 2.53 2.18 -14.01
CA TYR A 95 2.94 3.35 -13.24
C TYR A 95 4.26 3.13 -12.47
N ALA A 96 4.37 2.01 -11.74
CA ALA A 96 5.58 1.67 -11.01
C ALA A 96 6.79 1.53 -11.95
N GLU A 97 6.59 0.95 -13.14
CA GLU A 97 7.64 0.82 -14.14
C GLU A 97 8.20 2.18 -14.57
N ILE A 98 7.34 3.16 -14.83
CA ILE A 98 7.77 4.53 -15.13
C ILE A 98 8.59 5.09 -13.97
N CYS A 99 8.14 4.93 -12.72
CA CYS A 99 8.91 5.38 -11.56
C CYS A 99 10.30 4.72 -11.48
N PHE A 100 10.42 3.41 -11.72
CA PHE A 100 11.70 2.71 -11.73
C PHE A 100 12.62 3.21 -12.85
N GLN A 101 12.10 3.41 -14.06
CA GLN A 101 12.86 3.92 -15.19
C GLN A 101 13.37 5.34 -14.96
N ARG A 102 12.55 6.20 -14.35
CA ARG A 102 12.82 7.64 -14.25
C ARG A 102 13.61 8.04 -13.01
N PHE A 103 13.57 7.23 -11.95
CA PHE A 103 14.15 7.58 -10.66
C PHE A 103 15.06 6.51 -10.05
N GLY A 104 15.01 5.26 -10.53
CA GLY A 104 15.74 4.15 -9.92
C GLY A 104 17.26 4.18 -10.07
N ASP A 105 17.77 5.07 -10.91
CA ASP A 105 19.20 5.41 -10.97
C ASP A 105 19.70 5.99 -9.63
N ARG A 106 18.86 6.78 -8.94
CA ARG A 106 19.15 7.44 -7.66
C ARG A 106 18.39 6.86 -6.47
N VAL A 107 17.19 6.34 -6.67
CA VAL A 107 16.35 5.75 -5.61
C VAL A 107 16.67 4.27 -5.43
N LYS A 108 17.08 3.90 -4.22
CA LYS A 108 17.47 2.52 -3.87
C LYS A 108 16.53 1.83 -2.89
N ASN A 109 15.53 2.55 -2.35
CA ASN A 109 14.59 2.00 -1.38
C ASN A 109 13.16 2.30 -1.82
N TRP A 110 12.47 1.27 -2.31
CA TRP A 110 11.11 1.38 -2.83
C TRP A 110 10.09 0.77 -1.86
N ILE A 111 9.02 1.49 -1.63
CA ILE A 111 7.85 1.01 -0.90
C ILE A 111 6.70 0.99 -1.90
N THR A 112 6.15 -0.18 -2.18
CA THR A 112 5.02 -0.31 -3.10
C THR A 112 3.77 0.40 -2.59
N ILE A 113 3.17 -0.12 -1.51
CA ILE A 113 1.89 0.34 -0.98
C ILE A 113 2.04 0.71 0.49
N ASN A 114 1.55 1.89 0.86
CA ASN A 114 1.48 2.31 2.26
C ASN A 114 0.26 1.70 2.96
N GLN A 115 0.50 0.97 4.06
CA GLN A 115 -0.51 0.48 5.00
C GLN A 115 -1.69 -0.21 4.28
N PRO A 116 -1.45 -1.37 3.65
CA PRO A 116 -2.43 -2.01 2.77
C PRO A 116 -3.74 -2.41 3.48
N TYR A 117 -3.73 -2.58 4.82
CA TYR A 117 -4.93 -2.79 5.63
C TYR A 117 -5.91 -1.60 5.61
N THR A 118 -5.39 -0.37 5.47
CA THR A 118 -6.20 0.84 5.58
C THR A 118 -7.14 1.01 4.38
N ILE A 119 -6.66 0.71 3.17
CA ILE A 119 -7.41 0.85 1.92
C ILE A 119 -8.74 0.08 1.96
N PRO A 120 -8.77 -1.27 2.14
CA PRO A 120 -10.00 -2.03 2.15
C PRO A 120 -10.89 -1.69 3.35
N THR A 121 -10.31 -1.48 4.53
CA THR A 121 -11.14 -1.27 5.74
C THR A 121 -11.77 0.11 5.80
N ARG A 122 -11.04 1.17 5.47
CA ARG A 122 -11.55 2.53 5.56
C ARG A 122 -12.19 3.02 4.26
N GLY A 123 -11.67 2.58 3.12
CA GLY A 123 -12.19 2.96 1.80
C GLY A 123 -13.41 2.16 1.36
N TYR A 124 -13.52 0.89 1.79
CA TYR A 124 -14.52 -0.05 1.28
C TYR A 124 -15.33 -0.80 2.36
N ALA A 125 -15.00 -0.64 3.65
CA ALA A 125 -15.82 -1.17 4.74
C ALA A 125 -16.55 -0.06 5.50
N THR A 126 -15.81 0.92 6.05
CA THR A 126 -16.42 2.01 6.84
C THR A 126 -16.75 3.26 6.04
N GLY A 127 -16.27 3.35 4.79
CA GLY A 127 -16.45 4.53 3.93
C GLY A 127 -15.92 5.84 4.52
N THR A 128 -14.94 5.77 5.43
CA THR A 128 -14.39 6.95 6.12
C THR A 128 -13.21 7.59 5.39
N ASP A 129 -12.59 6.84 4.48
CA ASP A 129 -11.52 7.31 3.59
C ASP A 129 -11.98 7.12 2.13
N ALA A 130 -11.33 7.78 1.17
CA ALA A 130 -11.60 7.56 -0.25
C ALA A 130 -11.42 6.05 -0.63
N PRO A 131 -12.26 5.50 -1.52
CA PRO A 131 -13.32 6.20 -2.27
C PRO A 131 -14.61 6.46 -1.47
N GLY A 132 -14.75 5.93 -0.25
CA GLY A 132 -15.94 6.16 0.58
C GLY A 132 -17.07 5.18 0.29
N ARG A 133 -16.74 3.93 -0.04
CA ARG A 133 -17.71 2.86 -0.27
C ARG A 133 -18.00 2.12 1.04
N CYS A 134 -19.26 1.78 1.24
CA CYS A 134 -19.73 0.96 2.36
C CYS A 134 -21.17 0.51 2.14
N SER A 135 -21.63 -0.48 2.91
CA SER A 135 -23.04 -0.88 2.91
C SER A 135 -23.93 0.27 3.39
N ALA A 136 -25.06 0.47 2.73
CA ALA A 136 -26.00 1.56 3.01
C ALA A 136 -26.54 1.58 4.46
N TRP A 137 -26.58 0.44 5.14
CA TRP A 137 -26.99 0.35 6.55
C TRP A 137 -25.95 0.92 7.53
N LEU A 138 -24.68 1.01 7.14
CA LEU A 138 -23.61 1.55 7.95
C LEU A 138 -23.52 3.08 7.82
N ASN A 139 -23.59 3.59 6.59
CA ASN A 139 -23.58 5.02 6.31
C ASN A 139 -24.31 5.30 4.99
N LYS A 140 -25.43 6.03 5.06
CA LYS A 140 -26.25 6.40 3.89
C LYS A 140 -25.55 7.38 2.94
N ASN A 141 -24.44 8.00 3.36
CA ASN A 141 -23.66 8.91 2.52
C ASN A 141 -22.65 8.18 1.62
N CYS A 142 -22.42 6.88 1.81
CA CYS A 142 -21.64 6.09 0.86
C CYS A 142 -22.41 6.00 -0.45
N TYR A 143 -21.74 6.30 -1.58
CA TYR A 143 -22.40 6.31 -2.89
C TYR A 143 -22.74 4.90 -3.41
N ALA A 144 -22.00 3.89 -2.93
CA ALA A 144 -22.19 2.47 -3.21
C ALA A 144 -21.41 1.65 -2.17
N GLY A 145 -21.54 0.33 -2.21
CA GLY A 145 -20.63 -0.57 -1.52
C GLY A 145 -21.29 -1.75 -0.84
N ASP A 146 -20.48 -2.77 -0.57
CA ASP A 146 -20.80 -3.86 0.36
C ASP A 146 -19.62 -4.11 1.31
N SER A 147 -19.78 -3.62 2.55
CA SER A 147 -18.81 -3.75 3.63
C SER A 147 -18.50 -5.20 4.01
N ALA A 148 -19.35 -6.16 3.63
CA ALA A 148 -19.15 -7.57 3.93
C ALA A 148 -18.24 -8.28 2.90
N THR A 149 -18.03 -7.73 1.71
CA THR A 149 -17.35 -8.40 0.59
C THR A 149 -16.22 -7.56 -0.02
N GLU A 150 -16.46 -6.29 -0.32
CA GLU A 150 -15.50 -5.42 -1.02
C GLU A 150 -14.14 -5.29 -0.33
N PRO A 151 -14.04 -5.22 1.01
CA PRO A 151 -12.74 -5.15 1.67
C PRO A 151 -11.83 -6.35 1.35
N TYR A 152 -12.40 -7.54 1.14
CA TYR A 152 -11.62 -8.74 0.84
C TYR A 152 -11.19 -8.80 -0.63
N ILE A 153 -12.03 -8.33 -1.55
CA ILE A 153 -11.70 -8.18 -2.97
C ILE A 153 -10.56 -7.17 -3.13
N VAL A 154 -10.71 -5.99 -2.52
CA VAL A 154 -9.71 -4.92 -2.57
C VAL A 154 -8.39 -5.35 -1.95
N ALA A 155 -8.41 -6.01 -0.78
CA ALA A 155 -7.19 -6.53 -0.16
C ALA A 155 -6.47 -7.55 -1.06
N HIS A 156 -7.22 -8.35 -1.81
CA HIS A 156 -6.67 -9.32 -2.75
C HIS A 156 -5.96 -8.63 -3.92
N HIS A 157 -6.62 -7.69 -4.59
CA HIS A 157 -5.99 -6.93 -5.68
C HIS A 157 -4.81 -6.08 -5.22
N VAL A 158 -4.86 -5.52 -4.00
CA VAL A 158 -3.71 -4.83 -3.38
C VAL A 158 -2.49 -5.76 -3.26
N LEU A 159 -2.69 -7.00 -2.81
CA LEU A 159 -1.61 -8.00 -2.70
C LEU A 159 -1.06 -8.40 -4.08
N LEU A 160 -1.93 -8.64 -5.05
CA LEU A 160 -1.53 -8.99 -6.42
C LEU A 160 -0.80 -7.84 -7.12
N ALA A 161 -1.29 -6.61 -6.99
CA ALA A 161 -0.65 -5.42 -7.55
C ALA A 161 0.73 -5.20 -6.92
N HIS A 162 0.83 -5.33 -5.59
CA HIS A 162 2.11 -5.29 -4.87
C HIS A 162 3.10 -6.35 -5.39
N ALA A 163 2.70 -7.61 -5.42
CA ALA A 163 3.57 -8.71 -5.80
C ALA A 163 4.00 -8.63 -7.28
N THR A 164 3.10 -8.18 -8.15
CA THR A 164 3.38 -7.92 -9.57
C THR A 164 4.45 -6.85 -9.75
N VAL A 165 4.36 -5.75 -9.01
CA VAL A 165 5.36 -4.67 -9.04
C VAL A 165 6.71 -5.13 -8.49
N VAL A 166 6.71 -5.92 -7.41
CA VAL A 166 7.94 -6.47 -6.85
C VAL A 166 8.61 -7.41 -7.85
N ASN A 167 7.84 -8.32 -8.46
CA ASN A 167 8.36 -9.21 -9.47
C ASN A 167 8.96 -8.45 -10.67
N LEU A 168 8.26 -7.41 -11.18
CA LEU A 168 8.79 -6.53 -12.21
C LEU A 168 10.14 -5.90 -11.79
N TYR A 169 10.21 -5.35 -10.57
CA TYR A 169 11.41 -4.70 -10.07
C TYR A 169 12.57 -5.68 -9.99
N ARG A 170 12.37 -6.85 -9.39
CA ARG A 170 13.40 -7.89 -9.26
C ARG A 170 13.92 -8.37 -10.60
N GLN A 171 13.01 -8.62 -11.56
CA GLN A 171 13.38 -9.18 -12.86
C GLN A 171 14.12 -8.18 -13.76
N LYS A 172 13.70 -6.91 -13.77
CA LYS A 172 14.18 -5.94 -14.76
C LYS A 172 15.12 -4.88 -14.21
N TYR A 173 14.97 -4.52 -12.93
CA TYR A 173 15.61 -3.32 -12.38
C TYR A 173 16.56 -3.60 -11.22
N GLN A 174 16.30 -4.59 -10.36
CA GLN A 174 17.06 -4.78 -9.14
C GLN A 174 18.56 -5.04 -9.38
N LEU A 175 18.92 -5.85 -10.39
CA LEU A 175 20.32 -6.12 -10.71
C LEU A 175 21.08 -4.87 -11.16
N ILE A 176 20.42 -4.00 -11.95
CA ILE A 176 21.04 -2.81 -12.56
C ILE A 176 21.02 -1.63 -11.58
N GLN A 177 19.94 -1.50 -10.83
CA GLN A 177 19.70 -0.38 -9.91
C GLN A 177 20.22 -0.65 -8.51
N ALA A 178 20.50 -1.91 -8.15
CA ALA A 178 21.02 -2.32 -6.84
C ALA A 178 20.20 -1.74 -5.65
N GLY A 179 18.87 -1.75 -5.78
CA GLY A 179 17.96 -1.29 -4.73
C GLY A 179 17.11 -2.42 -4.16
N GLU A 180 16.38 -2.10 -3.11
CA GLU A 180 15.47 -2.98 -2.39
C GLU A 180 14.03 -2.50 -2.52
N ILE A 181 13.08 -3.43 -2.51
CA ILE A 181 11.66 -3.13 -2.60
C ILE A 181 10.85 -3.84 -1.52
N GLY A 182 9.91 -3.13 -0.92
CA GLY A 182 9.10 -3.63 0.18
C GLY A 182 7.69 -3.04 0.21
N ILE A 183 7.03 -3.26 1.35
CA ILE A 183 5.69 -2.76 1.65
C ILE A 183 5.67 -2.19 3.07
N THR A 184 4.85 -1.17 3.32
CA THR A 184 4.70 -0.62 4.68
C THR A 184 3.46 -1.16 5.34
N MET A 185 3.62 -1.87 6.45
CA MET A 185 2.53 -2.38 7.27
C MET A 185 2.17 -1.39 8.38
N ILE A 186 0.86 -1.20 8.59
CA ILE A 186 0.38 -0.64 9.85
C ILE A 186 0.41 -1.75 10.90
N THR A 187 0.93 -1.46 12.09
CA THR A 187 0.93 -2.41 13.19
C THR A 187 0.24 -1.83 14.41
N ARG A 188 -0.52 -2.70 15.08
CA ARG A 188 -1.11 -2.46 16.39
C ARG A 188 -0.71 -3.60 17.31
N TRP A 189 -0.61 -3.30 18.60
CA TRP A 189 -0.50 -4.34 19.62
C TRP A 189 -1.87 -4.58 20.23
N PHE A 190 -2.24 -5.84 20.35
CA PHE A 190 -3.51 -6.30 20.89
C PHE A 190 -3.28 -6.94 22.25
N LEU A 191 -4.03 -6.49 23.25
CA LEU A 191 -4.03 -7.05 24.60
C LEU A 191 -5.43 -7.56 24.93
N PRO A 192 -5.53 -8.69 25.66
CA PRO A 192 -6.82 -9.18 26.10
C PRO A 192 -7.36 -8.21 27.15
N TYR A 193 -8.68 -8.04 27.19
CA TYR A 193 -9.32 -7.25 28.25
C TYR A 193 -9.11 -7.88 29.64
N ASN A 194 -9.21 -9.20 29.73
CA ASN A 194 -8.87 -10.00 30.90
C ASN A 194 -8.34 -11.38 30.46
N ASN A 195 -7.87 -12.19 31.41
CA ASN A 195 -7.24 -13.49 31.12
C ASN A 195 -8.24 -14.65 30.87
N SER A 196 -9.49 -14.36 30.50
CA SER A 196 -10.40 -15.43 30.05
C SER A 196 -9.92 -16.02 28.72
N ASP A 197 -10.16 -17.33 28.54
CA ASP A 197 -9.83 -18.03 27.30
C ASP A 197 -10.47 -17.39 26.06
N GLU A 198 -11.66 -16.83 26.22
CA GLU A 198 -12.39 -16.12 25.16
C GLU A 198 -11.64 -14.86 24.70
N ASN A 199 -11.18 -14.03 25.64
CA ASN A 199 -10.42 -12.83 25.33
C ASN A 199 -9.03 -13.15 24.77
N LEU A 200 -8.39 -14.23 25.24
CA LEU A 200 -7.13 -14.70 24.65
C LEU A 200 -7.34 -15.15 23.20
N LYS A 201 -8.40 -15.93 22.91
CA LYS A 201 -8.75 -16.31 21.54
C LYS A 201 -9.11 -15.10 20.68
N ALA A 202 -9.79 -14.09 21.24
CA ALA A 202 -10.14 -12.85 20.53
C ALA A 202 -8.89 -12.05 20.12
N VAL A 203 -7.87 -12.01 20.98
CA VAL A 203 -6.57 -11.40 20.65
C VAL A 203 -5.89 -12.11 19.50
N GLU A 204 -5.85 -13.45 19.50
CA GLU A 204 -5.26 -14.19 18.40
C GLU A 204 -6.03 -13.98 17.09
N ARG A 205 -7.37 -13.99 17.12
CA ARG A 205 -8.18 -13.63 15.95
C ARG A 205 -7.87 -12.21 15.45
N ALA A 206 -7.73 -11.24 16.34
CA ALA A 206 -7.42 -9.87 15.96
C ALA A 206 -6.03 -9.73 15.33
N LYS A 207 -5.02 -10.45 15.83
CA LYS A 207 -3.69 -10.51 15.21
C LYS A 207 -3.78 -11.08 13.80
N GLU A 208 -4.52 -12.17 13.61
CA GLU A 208 -4.67 -12.81 12.29
C GLU A 208 -5.42 -11.91 11.30
N PHE A 209 -6.55 -11.30 11.70
CA PHE A 209 -7.32 -10.41 10.83
C PHE A 209 -6.65 -9.06 10.57
N PHE A 210 -5.70 -8.62 11.42
CA PHE A 210 -5.02 -7.34 11.25
C PHE A 210 -3.64 -7.48 10.60
N HIS A 211 -2.78 -8.35 11.14
CA HIS A 211 -1.44 -8.60 10.63
C HIS A 211 -1.43 -9.77 9.65
N GLY A 212 -1.98 -10.91 10.05
CA GLY A 212 -1.98 -12.15 9.27
C GLY A 212 -2.62 -11.99 7.89
N TRP A 213 -3.68 -11.17 7.79
CA TRP A 213 -4.39 -10.92 6.53
C TRP A 213 -3.50 -10.52 5.36
N PHE A 214 -2.40 -9.79 5.64
CA PHE A 214 -1.40 -9.44 4.62
C PHE A 214 -0.09 -10.19 4.82
N MET A 215 0.36 -10.40 6.06
CA MET A 215 1.66 -11.04 6.33
C MET A 215 1.68 -12.52 5.97
N ASP A 216 0.59 -13.27 6.15
CA ASP A 216 0.56 -14.69 5.77
C ASP A 216 0.60 -14.87 4.24
N PRO A 217 -0.14 -14.10 3.42
CA PRO A 217 0.08 -14.10 1.97
C PRO A 217 1.52 -13.76 1.60
N LEU A 218 2.12 -12.72 2.19
CA LEU A 218 3.48 -12.31 1.90
C LEU A 218 4.55 -13.33 2.32
N THR A 219 4.33 -14.10 3.39
CA THR A 219 5.34 -15.04 3.91
C THR A 219 5.10 -16.50 3.49
N LYS A 220 3.82 -16.88 3.32
CA LYS A 220 3.38 -18.27 3.10
C LYS A 220 2.65 -18.45 1.77
N GLY A 221 2.18 -17.39 1.11
CA GLY A 221 1.44 -17.46 -0.15
C GLY A 221 -0.05 -17.76 0.02
N HIS A 222 -0.60 -17.69 1.23
CA HIS A 222 -2.02 -17.91 1.47
C HIS A 222 -2.54 -17.11 2.67
N TYR A 223 -3.84 -16.83 2.72
CA TYR A 223 -4.46 -16.20 3.89
C TYR A 223 -4.43 -17.10 5.15
N PRO A 224 -4.55 -16.51 6.37
CA PRO A 224 -4.66 -17.27 7.61
C PRO A 224 -5.83 -18.26 7.60
N LEU A 225 -5.65 -19.41 8.26
CA LEU A 225 -6.67 -20.46 8.31
C LEU A 225 -7.98 -19.96 8.95
N ILE A 226 -7.88 -19.19 10.04
CA ILE A 226 -9.05 -18.64 10.74
C ILE A 226 -9.87 -17.71 9.85
N MET A 227 -9.21 -16.92 9.00
CA MET A 227 -9.90 -16.06 8.02
C MET A 227 -10.65 -16.90 6.99
N LYS A 228 -10.03 -17.96 6.45
CA LYS A 228 -10.69 -18.88 5.50
C LYS A 228 -11.93 -19.53 6.10
N GLN A 229 -11.84 -19.97 7.37
CA GLN A 229 -12.94 -20.62 8.08
C GLN A 229 -14.14 -19.68 8.31
N ILE A 230 -13.87 -18.43 8.70
CA ILE A 230 -14.91 -17.43 9.01
C ILE A 230 -15.50 -16.82 7.74
N LEU A 231 -14.66 -16.45 6.78
CA LEU A 231 -15.08 -15.66 5.62
C LEU A 231 -15.61 -16.52 4.47
N LYS A 232 -15.12 -17.76 4.34
CA LYS A 232 -15.54 -18.73 3.30
C LYS A 232 -15.46 -18.08 1.91
N GLU A 233 -16.57 -18.10 1.16
CA GLU A 233 -16.64 -17.58 -0.22
C GLU A 233 -16.43 -16.06 -0.33
N ARG A 234 -16.52 -15.31 0.77
CA ARG A 234 -16.22 -13.87 0.77
C ARG A 234 -14.73 -13.56 0.68
N LEU A 235 -13.87 -14.54 0.98
CA LEU A 235 -12.42 -14.40 0.88
C LEU A 235 -11.93 -14.96 -0.45
N PRO A 236 -11.38 -14.12 -1.35
CA PRO A 236 -10.82 -14.60 -2.61
C PRO A 236 -9.73 -15.66 -2.40
N ARG A 237 -9.54 -16.52 -3.41
CA ARG A 237 -8.53 -17.58 -3.39
C ARG A 237 -7.45 -17.24 -4.40
N PHE A 238 -6.20 -17.28 -3.95
CA PHE A 238 -5.05 -17.25 -4.87
C PHE A 238 -5.04 -18.53 -5.69
N THR A 239 -4.83 -18.39 -7.00
CA THR A 239 -4.35 -19.47 -7.85
C THR A 239 -2.94 -19.89 -7.41
N ALA A 240 -2.47 -21.04 -7.89
CA ALA A 240 -1.11 -21.51 -7.60
C ALA A 240 -0.04 -20.50 -8.07
N ILE A 241 -0.25 -19.86 -9.21
CA ILE A 241 0.68 -18.87 -9.78
C ILE A 241 0.70 -17.61 -8.92
N GLU A 242 -0.46 -17.09 -8.53
CA GLU A 242 -0.55 -15.91 -7.68
C GLU A 242 0.03 -16.16 -6.28
N ALA A 243 -0.24 -17.33 -5.70
CA ALA A 243 0.33 -17.72 -4.39
C ALA A 243 1.86 -17.72 -4.43
N LEU A 244 2.46 -18.24 -5.51
CA LEU A 244 3.90 -18.21 -5.74
C LEU A 244 4.42 -16.79 -5.96
N LEU A 245 3.67 -15.95 -6.68
CA LEU A 245 4.03 -14.56 -6.95
C LEU A 245 4.06 -13.71 -5.68
N VAL A 246 3.06 -13.87 -4.80
CA VAL A 246 2.92 -13.09 -3.55
C VAL A 246 3.87 -13.60 -2.46
N LYS A 247 4.14 -14.91 -2.40
CA LYS A 247 5.04 -15.47 -1.40
C LYS A 247 6.46 -14.92 -1.57
N GLY A 248 6.97 -14.27 -0.53
CA GLY A 248 8.30 -13.69 -0.48
C GLY A 248 8.45 -12.43 -1.34
N SER A 249 7.36 -11.75 -1.70
CA SER A 249 7.38 -10.54 -2.54
C SER A 249 7.85 -9.29 -1.79
N TYR A 250 8.93 -9.36 -1.01
CA TYR A 250 9.54 -8.21 -0.35
C TYR A 250 11.01 -8.49 -0.04
N ASP A 251 11.83 -7.44 -0.05
CA ASP A 251 13.20 -7.45 0.48
C ASP A 251 13.19 -6.94 1.93
N PHE A 252 12.29 -6.00 2.24
CA PHE A 252 12.08 -5.46 3.59
C PHE A 252 10.59 -5.19 3.89
N ILE A 253 10.26 -5.09 5.19
CA ILE A 253 8.94 -4.68 5.69
C ILE A 253 9.08 -3.36 6.45
N GLY A 254 8.44 -2.30 5.97
CA GLY A 254 8.32 -1.05 6.72
C GLY A 254 7.24 -1.18 7.81
N VAL A 255 7.52 -0.77 9.04
CA VAL A 255 6.55 -0.88 10.15
C VAL A 255 6.13 0.51 10.64
N LYS A 256 4.84 0.84 10.48
CA LYS A 256 4.24 2.05 11.07
C LYS A 256 3.42 1.67 12.30
N LYS A 257 4.01 1.90 13.48
CA LYS A 257 3.41 1.60 14.78
C LYS A 257 2.35 2.64 15.16
N LYS A 258 1.13 2.21 15.49
CA LYS A 258 0.10 3.03 16.15
C LYS A 258 -0.15 2.52 17.59
N LYS A 259 -0.84 3.34 18.40
CA LYS A 259 -1.12 3.09 19.84
C LYS A 259 -1.72 1.69 20.10
N LYS A 260 -1.53 1.18 21.33
CA LYS A 260 -2.09 -0.10 21.82
C LYS A 260 -3.63 -0.10 21.75
N LYS A 261 -4.24 -1.26 21.47
CA LYS A 261 -5.71 -1.45 21.54
C LYS A 261 -6.03 -2.61 22.48
N ILE A 262 -6.91 -2.36 23.46
CA ILE A 262 -7.48 -3.38 24.35
C ILE A 262 -8.72 -3.95 23.64
N LEU A 263 -8.86 -5.27 23.62
CA LEU A 263 -9.95 -5.93 22.90
C LEU A 263 -10.97 -6.56 23.86
N LEU A 264 -12.24 -6.24 23.59
CA LEU A 264 -13.44 -6.89 24.12
C LEU A 264 -14.13 -7.62 22.96
N GLU A 265 -14.82 -8.72 23.26
CA GLU A 265 -15.36 -9.71 22.33
C GLU A 265 -16.19 -9.16 21.14
N SER A 266 -16.77 -7.97 21.23
CA SER A 266 -17.76 -7.48 20.26
C SER A 266 -17.23 -6.88 18.95
N THR A 267 -15.92 -6.86 18.67
CA THR A 267 -15.38 -6.06 17.55
C THR A 267 -14.94 -6.83 16.29
N ILE A 268 -15.05 -8.17 16.25
CA ILE A 268 -14.64 -8.95 15.06
C ILE A 268 -15.61 -10.12 14.85
N THR A 269 -16.78 -9.81 14.28
CA THR A 269 -17.67 -10.76 13.58
C THR A 269 -17.90 -10.24 12.17
#